data_AF-A0A4Z1JYU9-F1
#
_entry.id   AF-A0A4Z1JYU9-F1
#
_cell.length_a   1.000
_cell.length_b   1.000
_cell.length_c   1.000
_cell.angle_alpha   90.00
_cell.angle_beta   90.00
_cell.angle_gamma   90.00
#
_symmetry.space_group_name_H-M   'P 1'
#
loop_
_entity.id
_entity.type
_entity.pdbx_description
1 polymer ?
#
loop_
_entity_poly.entity_id
_entity_poly.type
_entity_poly.pdbx_seq_one_letter_code
_entity_poly.pdbx_strand_id
1 'polypeptide(L)'
;MAGGGLGFWQPFKLLARSRKIQWRFFLGGALFFWQNASGINAVNYYSPTIFKSIGIIGTNTSLFSTGLFGVVKTVGTIIYLLFLIDQLGRRKLLMIGSIGGALCMYYVAGYIAIAKPADHPTSSLPPSGVSAVFFFYLWTAFYTPTWNPTPWVINAEIFDQSVRTLAQAHAAAHNWLWNFLISRFTPQMFSSMGYGVYLFFASLMIWGAAFVFFLIPETKNVPLEAVDRLFQRGLPARRAHAVVWAELEQEEEALRAGITAGLEKERTTAHVETV
;
A
#
# COMPACT_ATOMS: atom_id res chain seq x y z
N MET A 1 -36.14 -19.90 -15.97
CA MET A 1 -34.70 -19.57 -16.03
C MET A 1 -34.48 -18.23 -15.33
N ALA A 2 -34.23 -18.25 -14.02
CA ALA A 2 -33.95 -17.05 -13.23
C ALA A 2 -32.43 -16.92 -13.08
N GLY A 3 -31.84 -15.89 -13.70
CA GLY A 3 -30.40 -15.67 -13.77
C GLY A 3 -29.77 -15.53 -12.38
N GLY A 4 -28.88 -16.47 -12.06
CA GLY A 4 -28.15 -16.56 -10.80
C GLY A 4 -27.04 -15.51 -10.66
N GLY A 5 -27.44 -14.26 -10.42
CA GLY A 5 -26.55 -13.21 -9.94
C GLY A 5 -27.19 -12.48 -8.77
N LEU A 6 -26.41 -12.19 -7.72
CA LEU A 6 -26.82 -11.26 -6.66
C LEU A 6 -27.26 -9.95 -7.33
N GLY A 7 -28.55 -9.58 -7.21
CA GLY A 7 -29.08 -8.37 -7.83
C GLY A 7 -28.28 -7.12 -7.43
N PHE A 8 -28.26 -6.10 -8.28
CA PHE A 8 -27.41 -4.88 -8.15
C PHE A 8 -27.37 -4.27 -6.73
N TRP A 9 -28.49 -4.28 -6.01
CA TRP A 9 -28.60 -3.69 -4.66
C TRP A 9 -28.12 -4.60 -3.52
N GLN A 10 -27.88 -5.89 -3.76
CA GLN A 10 -27.50 -6.84 -2.71
C GLN A 10 -26.16 -6.50 -2.04
N PRO A 11 -25.07 -6.17 -2.76
CA PRO A 11 -23.81 -5.77 -2.14
C PRO A 11 -23.97 -4.55 -1.22
N PHE A 12 -24.80 -3.59 -1.61
CA PHE A 12 -25.11 -2.41 -0.81
C PHE A 12 -25.88 -2.76 0.48
N LYS A 13 -26.86 -3.67 0.40
CA LYS A 13 -27.59 -4.15 1.58
C LYS A 13 -26.68 -4.93 2.53
N LEU A 14 -25.77 -5.74 2.01
CA LEU A 14 -24.77 -6.46 2.80
C LEU A 14 -23.82 -5.50 3.52
N LEU A 15 -23.32 -4.49 2.81
CA LEU A 15 -22.52 -3.42 3.37
C LEU A 15 -23.28 -2.66 4.47
N ALA A 16 -24.54 -2.32 4.26
CA ALA A 16 -25.35 -1.59 5.25
C ALA A 16 -25.60 -2.39 6.54
N ARG A 17 -25.68 -3.72 6.45
CA ARG A 17 -26.04 -4.60 7.58
C ARG A 17 -24.83 -5.14 8.36
N SER A 18 -23.68 -5.33 7.70
CA SER A 18 -22.52 -5.97 8.33
C SER A 18 -21.46 -4.97 8.78
N ARG A 19 -21.31 -4.81 10.11
CA ARG A 19 -20.23 -3.98 10.70
C ARG A 19 -18.84 -4.46 10.29
N LYS A 20 -18.65 -5.76 10.04
CA LYS A 20 -17.38 -6.35 9.62
C LYS A 20 -17.02 -5.91 8.21
N ILE A 21 -17.99 -5.91 7.30
CA ILE A 21 -17.81 -5.43 5.92
C ILE A 21 -17.55 -3.92 5.93
N GLN A 22 -18.32 -3.14 6.70
CA GLN A 22 -18.09 -1.70 6.86
C GLN A 22 -16.67 -1.38 7.34
N TRP A 23 -16.17 -2.14 8.31
CA TRP A 23 -14.81 -1.99 8.81
C TRP A 23 -13.76 -2.23 7.70
N ARG A 24 -13.95 -3.25 6.87
CA ARG A 24 -13.06 -3.49 5.72
C ARG A 24 -13.15 -2.41 4.66
N PHE A 25 -14.34 -1.90 4.38
CA PHE A 25 -14.53 -0.75 3.49
C PHE A 25 -13.77 0.47 4.00
N PHE A 26 -13.87 0.76 5.31
CA PHE A 26 -13.10 1.82 5.94
C PHE A 26 -11.58 1.59 5.79
N LEU A 27 -11.06 0.41 6.11
CA LEU A 27 -9.63 0.11 5.98
C LEU A 27 -9.16 0.20 4.52
N GLY A 28 -9.94 -0.34 3.59
CA GLY A 28 -9.66 -0.29 2.16
C GLY A 28 -9.63 1.13 1.61
N GLY A 29 -10.58 1.99 1.99
CA GLY A 29 -10.60 3.41 1.61
C GLY A 29 -9.49 4.21 2.28
N ALA A 30 -9.22 3.95 3.56
CA ALA A 30 -8.16 4.61 4.32
C ALA A 30 -6.76 4.29 3.78
N LEU A 31 -6.53 3.08 3.26
CA LEU A 31 -5.27 2.75 2.58
C LEU A 31 -5.00 3.68 1.39
N PHE A 32 -6.03 4.05 0.62
CA PHE A 32 -5.89 5.02 -0.47
C PHE A 32 -5.70 6.44 0.04
N PHE A 33 -6.32 6.82 1.16
CA PHE A 33 -5.97 8.08 1.83
C PHE A 33 -4.47 8.13 2.15
N TRP A 34 -3.92 7.10 2.82
CA TRP A 34 -2.51 7.07 3.21
C TRP A 34 -1.55 6.98 2.02
N GLN A 35 -1.93 6.26 0.97
CA GLN A 35 -1.20 6.24 -0.30
C GLN A 35 -1.06 7.66 -0.87
N ASN A 36 -2.16 8.42 -0.92
CA ASN A 36 -2.15 9.79 -1.44
C ASN A 36 -1.46 10.78 -0.48
N ALA A 37 -1.64 10.58 0.83
CA ALA A 37 -1.03 11.36 1.90
C ALA A 37 0.50 11.23 1.97
N SER A 38 1.09 10.26 1.27
CA SER A 38 2.54 10.17 1.07
C SER A 38 3.13 11.31 0.23
N GLY A 39 2.29 12.08 -0.47
CA GLY A 39 2.71 13.14 -1.38
C GLY A 39 2.97 12.69 -2.81
N ILE A 40 2.63 11.44 -3.18
CA ILE A 40 2.91 10.91 -4.52
C ILE A 40 2.33 11.75 -5.67
N ASN A 41 1.13 12.29 -5.51
CA ASN A 41 0.52 13.10 -6.57
C ASN A 41 1.12 14.49 -6.64
N ALA A 42 1.50 15.07 -5.49
CA ALA A 42 2.29 16.29 -5.46
C ALA A 42 3.58 16.10 -6.26
N VAL A 43 4.25 14.96 -6.10
CA VAL A 43 5.43 14.59 -6.88
C VAL A 43 5.09 14.39 -8.35
N ASN A 44 4.10 13.57 -8.70
CA ASN A 44 3.79 13.28 -10.10
C ASN A 44 3.45 14.54 -10.91
N TYR A 45 2.69 15.48 -10.33
CA TYR A 45 2.21 16.66 -11.06
C TYR A 45 3.10 17.90 -10.91
N TYR A 46 3.83 18.03 -9.79
CA TYR A 46 4.62 19.21 -9.47
C TYR A 46 6.11 18.89 -9.27
N SER A 47 6.59 17.79 -9.82
CA SER A 47 8.01 17.42 -9.76
C SER A 47 8.95 18.53 -10.27
N PRO A 48 8.67 19.30 -11.34
CA PRO A 48 9.52 20.44 -11.70
C PRO A 48 9.60 21.51 -10.61
N THR A 49 8.50 21.73 -9.87
CA THR A 49 8.47 22.68 -8.74
C THR A 49 9.31 22.16 -7.58
N ILE A 50 9.23 20.86 -7.29
CA ILE A 50 10.02 20.20 -6.24
C ILE A 50 11.52 20.23 -6.55
N PHE A 51 11.92 19.95 -7.79
CA PHE A 51 13.34 20.01 -8.16
C PHE A 51 13.85 21.45 -8.13
N LYS A 52 13.00 22.42 -8.51
CA LYS A 52 13.33 23.84 -8.39
C LYS A 52 13.52 24.26 -6.93
N SER A 53 12.67 23.82 -5.99
CA SER A 53 12.84 24.14 -4.57
C SER A 53 14.06 23.49 -3.92
N ILE A 54 14.58 22.40 -4.49
CA ILE A 54 15.87 21.80 -4.10
C ILE A 54 17.07 22.61 -4.66
N GLY A 55 16.86 23.43 -5.68
CA GLY A 55 17.89 24.27 -6.30
C GLY A 55 18.28 23.86 -7.73
N ILE A 56 17.59 22.90 -8.35
CA ILE A 56 17.84 22.56 -9.76
C ILE A 56 17.15 23.59 -10.66
N ILE A 57 17.95 24.30 -11.49
CA ILE A 57 17.47 25.32 -12.44
C ILE A 57 17.72 24.85 -13.88
N GLY A 58 16.81 25.16 -14.81
CA GLY A 58 16.99 24.93 -16.26
C GLY A 58 16.37 23.62 -16.80
N THR A 59 16.71 23.30 -18.06
CA THR A 59 16.16 22.20 -18.87
C THR A 59 16.43 20.81 -18.29
N ASN A 60 17.44 20.68 -17.43
CA ASN A 60 17.74 19.46 -16.70
C ASN A 60 16.62 19.03 -15.75
N THR A 61 15.80 19.97 -15.28
CA THR A 61 14.68 19.64 -14.39
C THR A 61 13.74 18.64 -15.04
N SER A 62 13.29 18.85 -16.29
CA SER A 62 12.37 17.92 -16.95
C SER A 62 12.94 16.50 -17.10
N LEU A 63 14.20 16.38 -17.52
CA LEU A 63 14.84 15.10 -17.82
C LEU A 63 15.06 14.24 -16.55
N PHE A 64 15.52 14.87 -15.47
CA PHE A 64 15.57 14.23 -14.14
C PHE A 64 14.15 13.95 -13.61
N SER A 65 13.28 14.96 -13.67
CA SER A 65 11.96 14.96 -13.02
C SER A 65 10.98 13.94 -13.59
N THR A 66 11.04 13.65 -14.88
CA THR A 66 10.07 12.78 -15.54
C THR A 66 10.70 11.49 -16.06
N GLY A 67 11.88 11.58 -16.69
CA GLY A 67 12.57 10.43 -17.26
C GLY A 67 13.14 9.51 -16.19
N LEU A 68 14.05 10.01 -15.35
CA LEU A 68 14.70 9.19 -14.32
C LEU A 68 13.70 8.69 -13.27
N PHE A 69 12.76 9.55 -12.87
CA PHE A 69 11.68 9.17 -11.96
C PHE A 69 10.85 7.99 -12.52
N GLY A 70 10.51 8.01 -13.81
CA GLY A 70 9.82 6.91 -14.47
C GLY A 70 10.62 5.60 -14.43
N VAL A 71 11.92 5.66 -14.72
CA VAL A 71 12.80 4.47 -14.68
C VAL A 71 12.87 3.87 -13.27
N VAL A 72 13.07 4.70 -12.24
CA VAL A 72 13.09 4.25 -10.84
C VAL A 72 11.77 3.59 -10.46
N LYS A 73 10.63 4.14 -10.91
CA LYS A 73 9.31 3.55 -10.68
C LYS A 73 9.16 2.21 -11.39
N THR A 74 9.60 2.08 -12.63
CA THR A 74 9.52 0.83 -13.38
C THR A 74 10.35 -0.25 -12.72
N VAL A 75 11.62 0.03 -12.42
CA VAL A 75 12.52 -0.92 -11.75
C VAL A 75 11.98 -1.31 -10.37
N GLY A 76 11.55 -0.33 -9.57
CA GLY A 76 10.95 -0.60 -8.27
C GLY A 76 9.71 -1.49 -8.36
N THR A 77 8.85 -1.28 -9.37
CA THR A 77 7.67 -2.11 -9.60
C THR A 77 8.04 -3.54 -9.99
N ILE A 78 9.06 -3.74 -10.82
CA ILE A 78 9.57 -5.08 -11.18
C ILE A 78 10.08 -5.80 -9.93
N ILE A 79 10.88 -5.13 -9.10
CA ILE A 79 11.40 -5.70 -7.85
C ILE A 79 10.25 -6.08 -6.91
N TYR A 80 9.20 -5.24 -6.83
CA TYR A 80 8.02 -5.53 -6.05
C TYR A 80 7.33 -6.82 -6.49
N LEU A 81 7.02 -6.91 -7.79
CA LEU A 81 6.27 -8.03 -8.36
C LEU A 81 7.03 -9.34 -8.28
N LEU A 82 8.35 -9.32 -8.51
CA LEU A 82 9.15 -10.54 -8.59
C LEU A 82 9.64 -11.04 -7.22
N PHE A 83 9.84 -10.15 -6.25
CA PHE A 83 10.55 -10.53 -5.03
C PHE A 83 9.87 -10.07 -3.73
N LEU A 84 9.40 -8.82 -3.66
CA LEU A 84 9.06 -8.25 -2.37
C LEU A 84 7.68 -8.68 -1.85
N ILE A 85 6.67 -8.70 -2.73
CA ILE A 85 5.27 -8.88 -2.33
C ILE A 85 5.04 -10.22 -1.63
N ASP A 86 5.61 -11.30 -2.17
CA ASP A 86 5.41 -12.65 -1.66
C ASP A 86 6.43 -13.03 -0.58
N GLN A 87 7.60 -12.39 -0.52
CA GLN A 87 8.59 -12.68 0.53
C GLN A 87 8.33 -11.90 1.81
N LEU A 88 8.17 -10.57 1.72
CA LEU A 88 8.06 -9.69 2.90
C LEU A 88 6.64 -9.57 3.45
N GLY A 89 5.62 -9.79 2.62
CA GLY A 89 4.22 -9.58 2.99
C GLY A 89 3.81 -8.11 2.92
N ARG A 90 2.50 -7.88 2.92
CA ARG A 90 1.89 -6.59 2.58
C ARG A 90 2.08 -5.58 3.71
N ARG A 91 1.94 -6.01 4.97
CA ARG A 91 2.03 -5.13 6.15
C ARG A 91 3.45 -4.59 6.34
N LYS A 92 4.47 -5.45 6.22
CA LYS A 92 5.87 -5.04 6.37
C LYS A 92 6.29 -4.06 5.28
N LEU A 93 5.86 -4.30 4.03
CA LEU A 93 6.17 -3.40 2.92
C LEU A 93 5.62 -1.99 3.15
N LEU A 94 4.36 -1.87 3.54
CA LEU A 94 3.76 -0.56 3.84
C LEU A 94 4.50 0.16 4.99
N MET A 95 4.88 -0.55 6.05
CA MET A 95 5.64 0.05 7.16
C MET A 95 7.04 0.50 6.74
N ILE A 96 7.78 -0.33 6.00
CA ILE A 96 9.13 -0.01 5.50
C ILE A 96 9.06 1.20 4.56
N GLY A 97 8.10 1.19 3.62
CA GLY A 97 7.87 2.29 2.69
C GLY A 97 7.53 3.60 3.40
N SER A 98 6.67 3.53 4.41
CA SER A 98 6.30 4.69 5.23
C SER A 98 7.49 5.27 5.99
N ILE A 99 8.22 4.44 6.74
CA ILE A 99 9.31 4.91 7.61
C ILE A 99 10.49 5.37 6.75
N GLY A 100 10.91 4.57 5.77
CA GLY A 100 12.02 4.90 4.88
C GLY A 100 11.72 6.17 4.06
N GLY A 101 10.51 6.28 3.51
CA GLY A 101 10.07 7.47 2.80
C GLY A 101 9.97 8.71 3.70
N ALA A 102 9.44 8.58 4.91
CA ALA A 102 9.36 9.69 5.85
C ALA A 102 10.74 10.26 6.20
N LEU A 103 11.72 9.40 6.49
CA LEU A 103 13.10 9.81 6.79
C LEU A 103 13.73 10.57 5.61
N CYS A 104 13.49 10.11 4.39
CA CYS A 104 13.95 10.80 3.18
C CYS A 104 13.31 12.19 3.02
N MET A 105 12.00 12.31 3.25
CA MET A 105 11.29 13.58 3.16
C MET A 105 11.69 14.55 4.28
N TYR A 106 11.95 14.07 5.50
CA TYR A 106 12.52 14.88 6.58
C TYR A 106 13.91 15.42 6.21
N TYR A 107 14.75 14.60 5.57
CA TYR A 107 16.06 15.05 5.10
C TYR A 107 15.92 16.17 4.06
N VAL A 108 15.08 15.98 3.04
CA VAL A 108 14.82 17.00 2.01
C VAL A 108 14.30 18.29 2.63
N ALA A 109 13.38 18.19 3.60
CA ALA A 109 12.88 19.36 4.32
C ALA A 109 13.99 20.11 5.07
N GLY A 110 14.82 19.38 5.81
CA GLY A 110 15.94 19.94 6.58
C GLY A 110 16.98 20.61 5.69
N TYR A 111 17.30 20.00 4.55
CA TYR A 111 18.18 20.61 3.55
C TYR A 111 17.61 21.95 3.05
N ILE A 112 16.34 22.00 2.63
CA ILE A 112 15.74 23.24 2.11
C ILE A 112 15.69 24.32 3.20
N ALA A 113 15.39 23.93 4.45
CA ALA A 113 15.32 24.86 5.58
C ALA A 113 16.69 25.49 5.91
N ILE A 114 17.78 24.73 5.80
CA ILE A 114 19.14 25.17 6.16
C ILE A 114 19.83 25.85 4.98
N ALA A 115 19.85 25.20 3.82
CA ALA A 115 20.60 25.66 2.65
C ALA A 115 19.91 26.81 1.90
N LYS A 116 18.59 26.97 2.08
CA LYS A 116 17.74 27.98 1.44
C LYS A 116 18.11 28.22 -0.03
N PRO A 117 17.97 27.20 -0.92
CA PRO A 117 18.44 27.30 -2.31
C PRO A 117 17.78 28.43 -3.10
N ALA A 118 16.59 28.87 -2.69
CA ALA A 118 15.89 30.01 -3.29
C ALA A 118 16.56 31.36 -3.03
N ASP A 119 17.20 31.53 -1.87
CA ASP A 119 17.87 32.77 -1.45
C ASP A 119 19.33 32.82 -1.93
N HIS A 120 19.90 31.65 -2.25
CA HIS A 120 21.29 31.49 -2.70
C HIS A 120 21.36 30.70 -4.02
N PRO A 121 20.87 31.27 -5.14
CA PRO A 121 20.90 30.58 -6.43
C PRO A 121 22.34 30.42 -6.91
N THR A 122 22.79 29.18 -7.04
CA THR A 122 24.11 28.83 -7.57
C THR A 122 24.01 28.33 -9.02
N SER A 123 25.04 28.57 -9.82
CA SER A 123 25.12 28.08 -11.21
C SER A 123 25.28 26.56 -11.29
N SER A 124 25.83 25.93 -10.25
CA SER A 124 25.95 24.49 -10.08
C SER A 124 25.34 24.02 -8.76
N LEU A 125 24.82 22.79 -8.73
CA LEU A 125 24.20 22.23 -7.54
C LEU A 125 25.30 21.93 -6.50
N PRO A 126 25.24 22.51 -5.28
CA PRO A 126 26.21 22.18 -4.24
C PRO A 126 26.10 20.70 -3.83
N PRO A 127 27.14 20.10 -3.22
CA PRO A 127 27.08 18.70 -2.75
C PRO A 127 25.86 18.40 -1.85
N SER A 128 25.46 19.38 -1.04
CA SER A 128 24.24 19.31 -0.21
C SER A 128 22.96 19.19 -1.07
N GLY A 129 22.86 19.93 -2.18
CA GLY A 129 21.75 19.79 -3.13
C GLY A 129 21.74 18.45 -3.84
N VAL A 130 22.91 17.92 -4.22
CA VAL A 130 23.02 16.58 -4.81
C VAL A 130 22.50 15.52 -3.83
N SER A 131 22.84 15.64 -2.55
CA SER A 131 22.34 14.74 -1.52
C SER A 131 20.81 14.82 -1.36
N ALA A 132 20.21 16.02 -1.43
CA ALA A 132 18.75 16.18 -1.33
C ALA A 132 18.03 15.54 -2.53
N VAL A 133 18.59 15.65 -3.73
CA VAL A 133 18.10 14.94 -4.92
C VAL A 133 18.18 13.43 -4.73
N PHE A 134 19.30 12.93 -4.20
CA PHE A 134 19.45 11.51 -3.89
C PHE A 134 18.37 11.02 -2.91
N PHE A 135 18.15 11.73 -1.80
CA PHE A 135 17.11 11.36 -0.83
C PHE A 135 15.71 11.46 -1.41
N PHE A 136 15.44 12.37 -2.34
CA PHE A 136 14.18 12.42 -3.05
C PHE A 136 13.95 11.18 -3.96
N TYR A 137 14.98 10.73 -4.67
CA TYR A 137 14.90 9.47 -5.42
C TYR A 137 14.83 8.25 -4.49
N LEU A 138 15.51 8.28 -3.34
CA LEU A 138 15.43 7.22 -2.35
C LEU A 138 14.02 7.12 -1.76
N TRP A 139 13.34 8.24 -1.50
CA TRP A 139 11.92 8.26 -1.17
C TRP A 139 11.09 7.57 -2.26
N THR A 140 11.36 7.86 -3.54
CA THR A 140 10.68 7.22 -4.67
C THR A 140 10.91 5.70 -4.68
N ALA A 141 12.14 5.28 -4.39
CA ALA A 141 12.54 3.87 -4.32
C ALA A 141 11.91 3.14 -3.13
N PHE A 142 11.62 3.82 -2.01
CA PHE A 142 10.85 3.25 -0.91
C PHE A 142 9.35 3.20 -1.23
N TYR A 143 8.79 4.28 -1.76
CA TYR A 143 7.35 4.41 -2.01
C TYR A 143 6.86 3.46 -3.11
N THR A 144 7.59 3.38 -4.22
CA THR A 144 7.16 2.65 -5.43
C THR A 144 6.89 1.17 -5.17
N PRO A 145 7.82 0.38 -4.60
CA PRO A 145 7.57 -1.04 -4.34
C PRO A 145 6.74 -1.31 -3.08
N THR A 146 6.12 -0.31 -2.47
CA THR A 146 5.37 -0.48 -1.23
C THR A 146 3.97 0.10 -1.37
N TRP A 147 3.82 1.39 -1.08
CA TRP A 147 2.55 2.09 -1.05
C TRP A 147 1.87 2.21 -2.40
N ASN A 148 2.60 2.12 -3.51
CA ASN A 148 1.97 2.25 -4.82
C ASN A 148 1.10 1.01 -5.17
N PRO A 149 1.63 -0.23 -5.19
CA PRO A 149 0.83 -1.40 -5.53
C PRO A 149 0.09 -2.03 -4.34
N THR A 150 0.64 -1.98 -3.12
CA THR A 150 0.14 -2.80 -2.00
C THR A 150 -1.29 -2.46 -1.56
N PRO A 151 -1.77 -1.19 -1.54
CA PRO A 151 -3.16 -0.87 -1.26
C PRO A 151 -4.16 -1.55 -2.20
N TRP A 152 -3.83 -1.62 -3.50
CA TRP A 152 -4.67 -2.30 -4.50
C TRP A 152 -4.72 -3.81 -4.24
N VAL A 153 -3.58 -4.40 -3.91
CA VAL A 153 -3.48 -5.83 -3.57
C VAL A 153 -4.27 -6.15 -2.31
N ILE A 154 -4.08 -5.40 -1.23
CA ILE A 154 -4.84 -5.62 0.02
C ILE A 154 -6.34 -5.47 -0.26
N ASN A 155 -6.75 -4.48 -1.06
CA ASN A 155 -8.16 -4.33 -1.41
C ASN A 155 -8.70 -5.56 -2.16
N ALA A 156 -7.94 -6.13 -3.10
CA ALA A 156 -8.35 -7.37 -3.78
C ALA A 156 -8.41 -8.59 -2.84
N GLU A 157 -7.55 -8.63 -1.81
CA GLU A 157 -7.43 -9.75 -0.87
C GLU A 157 -8.46 -9.71 0.27
N ILE A 158 -8.86 -8.53 0.76
CA ILE A 158 -9.71 -8.42 1.97
C ILE A 158 -11.22 -8.59 1.72
N PHE A 159 -11.66 -8.59 0.46
CA PHE A 159 -13.09 -8.63 0.11
C PHE A 159 -13.52 -9.94 -0.56
N ASP A 160 -14.62 -10.48 -0.03
CA ASP A 160 -15.33 -11.62 -0.60
C ASP A 160 -15.92 -11.28 -1.98
N GLN A 161 -16.11 -12.32 -2.79
CA GLN A 161 -16.65 -12.20 -4.14
C GLN A 161 -18.01 -11.48 -4.20
N SER A 162 -18.83 -11.58 -3.15
CA SER A 162 -20.18 -10.98 -3.09
C SER A 162 -20.18 -9.44 -3.04
N VAL A 163 -19.13 -8.82 -2.51
CA VAL A 163 -18.99 -7.35 -2.39
C VAL A 163 -17.81 -6.79 -3.16
N ARG A 164 -16.99 -7.66 -3.79
CA ARG A 164 -15.75 -7.30 -4.48
C ARG A 164 -15.91 -6.18 -5.49
N THR A 165 -16.92 -6.24 -6.37
CA THR A 165 -17.15 -5.18 -7.37
C THR A 165 -17.42 -3.82 -6.73
N LEU A 166 -18.26 -3.78 -5.69
CA LEU A 166 -18.56 -2.56 -4.96
C LEU A 166 -17.32 -2.03 -4.22
N ALA A 167 -16.53 -2.92 -3.64
CA ALA A 167 -15.32 -2.57 -2.94
C ALA A 167 -14.24 -1.98 -3.87
N GLN A 168 -14.07 -2.54 -5.07
CA GLN A 168 -13.13 -2.02 -6.07
C GLN A 168 -13.57 -0.65 -6.60
N ALA A 169 -14.87 -0.44 -6.83
CA ALA A 169 -15.39 0.89 -7.18
C ALA A 169 -15.14 1.90 -6.05
N HIS A 170 -15.37 1.50 -4.79
CA HIS A 170 -15.10 2.32 -3.62
C HIS A 170 -13.61 2.66 -3.46
N ALA A 171 -12.73 1.68 -3.70
CA ALA A 171 -11.27 1.84 -3.70
C ALA A 171 -10.82 2.87 -4.74
N ALA A 172 -11.28 2.71 -5.98
CA ALA A 172 -10.99 3.65 -7.06
C ALA A 172 -11.52 5.06 -6.72
N ALA A 173 -12.76 5.17 -6.23
CA ALA A 173 -13.32 6.45 -5.81
C ALA A 173 -12.47 7.15 -4.74
N HIS A 174 -11.99 6.41 -3.74
CA HIS A 174 -11.08 6.95 -2.72
C HIS A 174 -9.73 7.37 -3.32
N ASN A 175 -9.13 6.55 -4.18
CA ASN A 175 -7.89 6.89 -4.84
C ASN A 175 -8.00 8.22 -5.60
N TRP A 176 -9.02 8.35 -6.44
CA TRP A 176 -9.22 9.55 -7.26
C TRP A 176 -9.64 10.78 -6.44
N LEU A 177 -10.46 10.60 -5.41
CA LEU A 177 -10.86 11.68 -4.50
C LEU A 177 -9.63 12.28 -3.79
N TRP A 178 -8.81 11.43 -3.18
CA TRP A 178 -7.63 11.90 -2.46
C TRP A 178 -6.55 12.42 -3.40
N ASN A 179 -6.44 11.85 -4.60
CA ASN A 179 -5.58 12.40 -5.64
C ASN A 179 -6.01 13.84 -5.98
N PHE A 180 -7.29 14.05 -6.29
CA PHE A 180 -7.81 15.37 -6.59
C PHE A 180 -7.50 16.37 -5.47
N LEU A 181 -7.77 16.02 -4.21
CA LEU A 181 -7.54 16.91 -3.07
C LEU A 181 -6.06 17.27 -2.92
N ILE A 182 -5.15 16.28 -2.90
CA ILE A 182 -3.72 16.55 -2.77
C ILE A 182 -3.23 17.42 -3.93
N SER A 183 -3.56 17.05 -5.17
CA SER A 183 -3.14 17.79 -6.36
C SER A 183 -3.67 19.22 -6.36
N ARG A 184 -4.93 19.42 -5.97
CA ARG A 184 -5.59 20.73 -5.93
C ARG A 184 -4.96 21.69 -4.94
N PHE A 185 -4.52 21.19 -3.78
CA PHE A 185 -3.98 22.00 -2.68
C PHE A 185 -2.44 22.09 -2.67
N THR A 186 -1.75 21.21 -3.39
CA THR A 186 -0.28 21.19 -3.44
C THR A 186 0.33 22.55 -3.83
N PRO A 187 -0.16 23.29 -4.84
CA PRO A 187 0.39 24.61 -5.16
C PRO A 187 0.32 25.60 -3.98
N GLN A 188 -0.82 25.64 -3.28
CA GLN A 188 -1.00 26.52 -2.11
C GLN A 188 -0.15 26.08 -0.92
N MET A 189 0.06 24.77 -0.77
CA MET A 189 0.99 24.25 0.24
C MET A 189 2.42 24.74 -0.05
N PHE A 190 2.89 24.64 -1.29
CA PHE A 190 4.23 25.15 -1.66
C PHE A 190 4.35 26.66 -1.48
N SER A 191 3.32 27.43 -1.84
CA SER A 191 3.36 28.89 -1.68
C SER A 191 3.34 29.35 -0.21
N SER A 192 2.65 28.60 0.66
CA SER A 192 2.40 29.04 2.06
C SER A 192 3.37 28.41 3.05
N MET A 193 3.81 27.17 2.81
CA MET A 193 4.60 26.38 3.77
C MET A 193 6.08 26.26 3.38
N GLY A 194 6.44 26.49 2.11
CA GLY A 194 7.80 26.29 1.62
C GLY A 194 8.32 24.88 1.89
N TYR A 195 9.40 24.75 2.67
CA TYR A 195 9.94 23.44 3.08
C TYR A 195 9.00 22.62 3.97
N GLY A 196 8.02 23.28 4.63
CA GLY A 196 7.04 22.63 5.49
C GLY A 196 6.16 21.61 4.76
N VAL A 197 6.03 21.70 3.43
CA VAL A 197 5.32 20.70 2.61
C VAL A 197 5.92 19.31 2.76
N TYR A 198 7.25 19.22 2.78
CA TYR A 198 7.95 17.94 2.93
C TYR A 198 7.81 17.39 4.36
N LEU A 199 7.84 18.25 5.38
CA LEU A 199 7.57 17.86 6.77
C LEU A 199 6.14 17.33 6.94
N PHE A 200 5.17 17.96 6.28
CA PHE A 200 3.78 17.55 6.31
C PHE A 200 3.60 16.14 5.74
N PHE A 201 4.11 15.88 4.54
CA PHE A 201 4.04 14.54 3.95
C PHE A 201 4.85 13.51 4.74
N ALA A 202 6.05 13.86 5.23
CA ALA A 202 6.84 12.97 6.08
C ALA A 202 6.08 12.57 7.36
N SER A 203 5.42 13.53 8.01
CA SER A 203 4.62 13.30 9.21
C SER A 203 3.45 12.38 8.92
N LEU A 204 2.73 12.61 7.81
CA LEU A 204 1.62 11.75 7.39
C LEU A 204 2.10 10.33 7.06
N MET A 205 3.30 10.14 6.51
CA MET A 205 3.87 8.82 6.28
C MET A 205 4.16 8.09 7.61
N ILE A 206 4.63 8.78 8.65
CA ILE A 206 4.80 8.21 10.00
C ILE A 206 3.45 7.81 10.60
N TRP A 207 2.44 8.67 10.50
CA TRP A 207 1.08 8.32 10.94
C TRP A 207 0.49 7.15 10.13
N GLY A 208 0.80 7.07 8.84
CA GLY A 208 0.47 5.95 7.98
C GLY A 208 1.12 4.64 8.45
N ALA A 209 2.38 4.67 8.90
CA ALA A 209 3.02 3.50 9.51
C ALA A 209 2.29 3.06 10.78
N ALA A 210 1.88 4.01 11.64
CA ALA A 210 1.10 3.70 12.83
C ALA A 210 -0.26 3.09 12.48
N PHE A 211 -0.97 3.65 11.50
CA PHE A 211 -2.22 3.11 10.97
C PHE A 211 -2.05 1.65 10.51
N VAL A 212 -1.04 1.38 9.68
CA VAL A 212 -0.74 0.02 9.20
C VAL A 212 -0.39 -0.90 10.36
N PHE A 213 0.39 -0.42 11.32
CA PHE A 213 0.82 -1.23 12.46
C PHE A 213 -0.37 -1.70 13.30
N PHE A 214 -1.33 -0.82 13.58
CA PHE A 214 -2.45 -1.11 14.48
C PHE A 214 -3.67 -1.73 13.79
N LEU A 215 -3.94 -1.37 12.54
CA LEU A 215 -5.26 -1.62 11.92
C LEU A 215 -5.24 -2.55 10.71
N ILE A 216 -4.09 -2.73 10.04
CA ILE A 216 -3.98 -3.57 8.85
C ILE A 216 -3.45 -4.95 9.22
N PRO A 217 -4.26 -6.02 9.07
CA PRO A 217 -3.77 -7.38 9.22
C PRO A 217 -2.90 -7.78 8.02
N GLU A 218 -1.98 -8.71 8.24
CA GLU A 218 -1.23 -9.32 7.14
C GLU A 218 -2.12 -10.34 6.41
N THR A 219 -2.08 -10.30 5.08
CA THR A 219 -2.94 -11.08 4.18
C THR A 219 -2.15 -12.14 3.39
N LYS A 220 -0.81 -12.09 3.44
CA LYS A 220 0.07 -13.05 2.76
C LYS A 220 -0.35 -14.50 3.03
N ASN A 221 -0.53 -15.25 1.93
CA ASN A 221 -0.86 -16.68 1.89
C ASN A 221 -2.21 -17.08 2.51
N VAL A 222 -3.05 -16.15 2.97
CA VAL A 222 -4.36 -16.50 3.53
C VAL A 222 -5.36 -16.73 2.38
N PRO A 223 -6.00 -17.91 2.27
CA PRO A 223 -7.03 -18.17 1.27
C PRO A 223 -8.21 -17.20 1.43
N LEU A 224 -8.84 -16.80 0.32
CA LEU A 224 -9.93 -15.82 0.32
C LEU A 224 -11.09 -16.25 1.23
N GLU A 225 -11.35 -17.55 1.33
CA GLU A 225 -12.36 -18.16 2.18
C GLU A 225 -12.07 -17.97 3.68
N ALA A 226 -10.79 -17.83 4.05
CA ALA A 226 -10.32 -17.69 5.42
C ALA A 226 -9.96 -16.25 5.80
N VAL A 227 -9.90 -15.31 4.83
CA VAL A 227 -9.67 -13.88 5.09
C VAL A 227 -10.68 -13.31 6.09
N ASP A 228 -11.86 -13.92 6.14
CA ASP A 228 -12.87 -13.58 7.11
C ASP A 228 -12.40 -13.67 8.56
N ARG A 229 -11.51 -14.62 8.85
CA ARG A 229 -10.96 -14.87 10.18
C ARG A 229 -9.99 -13.77 10.63
N LEU A 230 -9.31 -13.09 9.69
CA LEU A 230 -8.38 -12.00 10.00
C LEU A 230 -9.05 -10.78 10.65
N PHE A 231 -10.38 -10.66 10.52
CA PHE A 231 -11.16 -9.53 11.02
C PHE A 231 -12.13 -9.94 12.15
N GLN A 232 -11.85 -11.04 12.86
CA GLN A 232 -12.61 -11.44 14.03
C GLN A 232 -12.52 -10.39 15.15
N ARG A 233 -13.62 -10.22 15.89
CA ARG A 233 -13.65 -9.29 17.03
C ARG A 233 -12.71 -9.77 18.14
N GLY A 234 -11.99 -8.83 18.74
CA GLY A 234 -11.04 -9.12 19.83
C GLY A 234 -9.66 -9.58 19.37
N LEU A 235 -9.46 -9.83 18.07
CA LEU A 235 -8.16 -10.21 17.51
C LEU A 235 -7.43 -8.96 16.99
N PRO A 236 -6.28 -8.56 17.59
CA PRO A 236 -5.52 -7.41 17.11
C PRO A 236 -4.95 -7.68 15.72
N ALA A 237 -5.03 -6.69 14.81
CA ALA A 237 -4.57 -6.83 13.43
C ALA A 237 -3.12 -7.36 13.31
N ARG A 238 -2.23 -6.92 14.20
CA ARG A 238 -0.83 -7.35 14.28
C ARG A 238 -0.63 -8.85 14.60
N ARG A 239 -1.60 -9.51 15.23
CA ARG A 239 -1.56 -10.94 15.59
C ARG A 239 -2.49 -11.78 14.73
N ALA A 240 -3.41 -11.15 14.00
CA ALA A 240 -4.46 -11.84 13.26
C ALA A 240 -3.91 -12.90 12.30
N HIS A 241 -2.86 -12.55 11.54
CA HIS A 241 -2.25 -13.47 10.59
C HIS A 241 -1.65 -14.71 11.28
N ALA A 242 -0.89 -14.53 12.36
CA ALA A 242 -0.26 -15.66 13.06
C ALA A 242 -1.28 -16.64 13.63
N VAL A 243 -2.41 -16.13 14.15
CA VAL A 243 -3.50 -16.98 14.67
C VAL A 243 -4.19 -17.73 13.54
N VAL A 244 -4.63 -17.02 12.50
CA VAL A 244 -5.33 -17.63 11.36
C VAL A 244 -4.45 -18.61 10.61
N TRP A 245 -3.15 -18.33 10.49
CA TRP A 245 -2.20 -19.23 9.85
C TRP A 245 -2.06 -20.54 10.61
N ALA A 246 -1.93 -20.49 11.95
CA ALA A 246 -1.86 -21.69 12.78
C ALA A 246 -3.16 -22.52 12.71
N GLU A 247 -4.32 -21.88 12.63
CA GLU A 247 -5.61 -22.57 12.42
C GLU A 247 -5.64 -23.28 11.06
N LEU A 248 -5.16 -22.63 10.00
CA LEU A 248 -5.14 -23.20 8.65
C LEU A 248 -4.17 -24.39 8.53
N GLU A 249 -3.01 -24.32 9.18
CA GLU A 249 -2.06 -25.44 9.22
C GLU A 249 -2.68 -26.66 9.93
N GLN A 250 -3.38 -26.46 11.04
CA GLN A 250 -4.09 -27.53 11.75
C GLN A 250 -5.22 -28.14 10.91
N GLU A 251 -5.99 -27.31 10.21
CA GLU A 251 -7.05 -27.76 9.30
C GLU A 251 -6.47 -28.59 8.15
N GLU A 252 -5.34 -28.18 7.58
CA GLU A 252 -4.66 -28.90 6.51
C GLU A 252 -4.09 -30.25 6.99
N GLU A 253 -3.46 -30.29 8.17
CA GLU A 253 -2.96 -31.53 8.77
C GLU A 253 -4.09 -32.52 9.06
N ALA A 254 -5.20 -32.05 9.63
CA ALA A 254 -6.37 -32.87 9.90
C ALA A 254 -6.99 -33.42 8.60
N LEU A 255 -7.07 -32.60 7.55
CA LEU A 255 -7.55 -33.02 6.24
C LEU A 255 -6.63 -34.10 5.62
N ARG A 256 -5.31 -33.89 5.66
CA ARG A 256 -4.32 -34.86 5.14
C ARG A 256 -4.42 -36.19 5.89
N ALA A 257 -4.49 -36.17 7.21
CA ALA A 257 -4.66 -37.38 8.02
C ALA A 257 -5.95 -38.14 7.68
N GLY A 258 -7.06 -37.41 7.50
CA GLY A 258 -8.34 -37.99 7.09
C GLY A 258 -8.30 -38.65 5.71
N ILE A 259 -7.63 -38.03 4.74
CA ILE A 259 -7.43 -38.60 3.39
C ILE A 259 -6.59 -39.88 3.47
N THR A 260 -5.48 -39.87 4.21
CA THR A 260 -4.63 -41.06 4.39
C THR A 260 -5.40 -42.21 5.02
N ALA A 261 -6.16 -41.95 6.09
CA ALA A 261 -6.99 -42.98 6.73
C ALA A 261 -8.09 -43.53 5.80
N GLY A 262 -8.69 -42.67 4.97
CA GLY A 262 -9.67 -43.09 3.96
C GLY A 262 -9.08 -44.04 2.91
N LEU A 263 -7.90 -43.70 2.39
CA LEU A 263 -7.17 -44.53 1.42
C LEU A 263 -6.76 -45.89 2.00
N GLU A 264 -6.32 -45.92 3.26
CA GLU A 264 -6.01 -47.18 3.96
C GLU A 264 -7.26 -48.06 4.12
N LYS A 265 -8.40 -47.45 4.45
CA LYS A 265 -9.67 -48.17 4.56
C LYS A 265 -10.09 -48.75 3.20
N GLU A 266 -10.06 -47.98 2.11
CA GLU A 266 -10.37 -48.49 0.77
C GLU A 266 -9.45 -49.64 0.36
N ARG A 267 -8.14 -49.53 0.60
CA ARG A 267 -7.16 -50.58 0.29
C ARG A 267 -7.43 -51.87 1.08
N THR A 268 -7.82 -51.74 2.34
CA THR A 268 -8.17 -52.88 3.19
C THR A 268 -9.47 -53.54 2.72
N THR A 269 -10.46 -52.74 2.33
CA THR A 269 -11.75 -53.26 1.84
C THR A 269 -11.59 -53.97 0.49
N ALA A 270 -10.81 -53.40 -0.43
CA ALA A 270 -10.48 -54.03 -1.71
C ALA A 270 -9.73 -55.36 -1.54
N HIS A 271 -8.86 -55.46 -0.53
CA HIS A 271 -8.17 -56.72 -0.22
C HIS A 271 -9.13 -57.81 0.29
N VAL A 272 -10.18 -57.43 1.02
CA VAL A 272 -11.18 -58.35 1.56
C VAL A 272 -12.16 -58.83 0.47
N GLU A 273 -12.49 -58.01 -0.52
CA GLU A 273 -13.37 -58.40 -1.64
C GLU A 273 -12.70 -59.31 -2.69
N THR A 274 -11.36 -59.40 -2.69
CA THR A 274 -10.59 -60.26 -3.60
C THR A 274 -10.27 -61.66 -3.07
N VAL A 275 -10.82 -62.05 -1.91
CA VAL A 275 -10.66 -63.39 -1.29
C VAL A 275 -11.99 -64.11 -1.28
#